data_AF-A0A482VGX7-F1
#
_entry.id   AF-A0A482VGX7-F1
#
_cell.length_a   1.000
_cell.length_b   1.000
_cell.length_c   1.000
_cell.angle_alpha   90.00
_cell.angle_beta   90.00
_cell.angle_gamma   90.00
#
_symmetry.space_group_name_H-M   'P 1'
#
loop_
_entity.id
_entity.type
_entity.pdbx_description
1 polymer ?
#
loop_
_entity_poly.entity_id
_entity_poly.type
_entity_poly.pdbx_seq_one_letter_code
_entity_poly.pdbx_strand_id
1 'polypeptide(L)'
;MENSQICQFYNNQKVFITGATGFMGTVLAEKLLRSTNVAKIYLLIRSKKGKDANTRMDIMLDNVLFTKLRKENPNFKNRIIAVAGDCTLSDLGLSVGDREQLIVDVNIVFHAAASVYFHENIKQAYINNVQGTANLLTFCKQMRHLKSFVHLSTAFSNSPLDKVDEVFYDYSINYQQIEEMILKETSPKEVDRLTERYNIDFHVKTMTPQIRFPVTSTYKEPIEYWTNSLGGPASVIASASLGLIRVFPCENSQIFAELVPVDMAVAALIATAWDINNRYEISRNEIPIYNYISSNDNSVTWYEFAELNKLQFLNYPLKNAMWVPKFRIMSNSMEYKLLFLIFHYFPAVVADFFRMINFKKPYLVPIYRKINNSNNAFWFFTSKNWKFSNDNIKEMWNELSEVDKELFPFDISAVNWLKYLRNYHKGLRLYVHKDPLDSLHKAKIRATRFEILHKVMVYAIYFIGIKNIL
;
A
#
# COMPACT_ATOMS: atom_id res chain seq x y z
N MET A 1 29.16 5.04 -8.52
CA MET A 1 28.85 4.90 -7.08
C MET A 1 29.77 5.73 -6.19
N GLU A 2 31.05 5.94 -6.55
CA GLU A 2 32.01 6.64 -5.67
C GLU A 2 31.59 8.07 -5.26
N ASN A 3 30.79 8.77 -6.06
CA ASN A 3 30.30 10.12 -5.76
C ASN A 3 28.88 10.18 -5.15
N SER A 4 28.30 9.04 -4.75
CA SER A 4 26.96 8.96 -4.15
C SER A 4 27.07 8.82 -2.64
N GLN A 5 26.57 9.80 -1.90
CA GLN A 5 26.61 9.82 -0.43
C GLN A 5 25.72 8.72 0.15
N ILE A 6 24.57 8.45 -0.48
CA ILE A 6 23.69 7.35 -0.09
C ILE A 6 24.42 6.00 -0.29
N CYS A 7 25.05 5.77 -1.45
CA CYS A 7 25.78 4.53 -1.69
C CYS A 7 26.94 4.34 -0.71
N GLN A 8 27.67 5.41 -0.38
CA GLN A 8 28.74 5.38 0.62
C GLN A 8 28.20 5.03 2.01
N PHE A 9 27.08 5.62 2.42
CA PHE A 9 26.43 5.31 3.69
C PHE A 9 26.04 3.84 3.80
N TYR A 10 25.50 3.25 2.74
CA TYR A 10 25.12 1.82 2.70
C TYR A 10 26.29 0.87 2.45
N ASN A 11 27.47 1.36 2.11
CA ASN A 11 28.61 0.52 1.80
C ASN A 11 29.00 -0.32 3.01
N ASN A 12 29.08 -1.64 2.81
CA ASN A 12 29.35 -2.64 3.84
C ASN A 12 28.38 -2.64 5.04
N GLN A 13 27.25 -1.94 4.95
CA GLN A 13 26.23 -1.94 6.02
C GLN A 13 25.38 -3.20 5.94
N LYS A 14 24.80 -3.56 7.09
CA LYS A 14 23.91 -4.69 7.25
C LYS A 14 22.53 -4.20 7.67
N VAL A 15 21.53 -4.57 6.86
CA VAL A 15 20.18 -4.03 6.95
C VAL A 15 19.23 -5.08 7.51
N PHE A 16 18.35 -4.70 8.42
CA PHE A 16 17.26 -5.54 8.91
C PHE A 16 15.92 -4.99 8.44
N ILE A 17 15.15 -5.81 7.72
CA ILE A 17 13.85 -5.42 7.17
C ILE A 17 12.76 -6.31 7.77
N THR A 18 11.82 -5.68 8.48
CA THR A 18 10.56 -6.33 8.85
C THR A 18 9.51 -6.07 7.78
N GLY A 19 8.56 -6.99 7.58
CA GLY A 19 7.55 -6.83 6.53
C GLY A 19 8.08 -6.99 5.11
N ALA A 20 9.27 -7.58 4.93
CA ALA A 20 9.96 -7.75 3.66
C ALA A 20 9.11 -8.42 2.56
N THR A 21 8.32 -9.43 2.93
CA THR A 21 7.42 -10.14 1.99
C THR A 21 6.18 -9.34 1.55
N GLY A 22 5.96 -8.15 2.11
CA GLY A 22 4.90 -7.22 1.72
C GLY A 22 5.30 -6.35 0.53
N PHE A 23 4.37 -5.52 0.06
CA PHE A 23 4.55 -4.69 -1.13
C PHE A 23 5.77 -3.76 -1.05
N MET A 24 5.80 -2.86 -0.05
CA MET A 24 6.93 -1.94 0.18
C MET A 24 8.24 -2.69 0.47
N GLY A 25 8.20 -3.65 1.40
CA GLY A 25 9.40 -4.40 1.80
C GLY A 25 10.05 -5.17 0.64
N THR A 26 9.26 -5.65 -0.31
CA THR A 26 9.78 -6.39 -1.47
C THR A 26 10.51 -5.46 -2.44
N VAL A 27 9.95 -4.28 -2.70
CA VAL A 27 10.58 -3.25 -3.55
C VAL A 27 11.82 -2.67 -2.88
N LEU A 28 11.77 -2.44 -1.55
CA LEU A 28 12.91 -1.99 -0.76
C LEU A 28 14.08 -2.95 -0.83
N ALA A 29 13.85 -4.24 -0.61
CA ALA A 29 14.90 -5.25 -0.70
C ALA A 29 15.52 -5.29 -2.11
N GLU A 30 14.70 -5.27 -3.16
CA GLU A 30 15.18 -5.23 -4.55
C GLU A 30 16.05 -4.00 -4.81
N LYS A 31 15.56 -2.81 -4.43
CA LYS A 31 16.24 -1.54 -4.67
C LYS A 31 17.57 -1.45 -3.93
N LEU A 32 17.62 -1.86 -2.66
CA LEU A 32 18.87 -1.92 -1.89
C LEU A 32 19.88 -2.86 -2.56
N LEU A 33 19.48 -4.08 -2.91
CA LEU A 33 20.39 -5.05 -3.53
C LEU A 33 20.91 -4.61 -4.91
N ARG A 34 20.09 -3.90 -5.67
CA ARG A 34 20.42 -3.43 -7.03
C ARG A 34 21.22 -2.13 -7.04
N SER A 35 20.92 -1.21 -6.14
CA SER A 35 21.39 0.18 -6.22
C SER A 35 22.38 0.56 -5.12
N THR A 36 22.68 -0.34 -4.17
CA THR A 36 23.69 -0.10 -3.12
C THR A 36 24.63 -1.28 -2.92
N ASN A 37 25.70 -1.04 -2.15
CA ASN A 37 26.69 -2.03 -1.74
C ASN A 37 26.47 -2.53 -0.31
N VAL A 38 25.21 -2.76 0.08
CA VAL A 38 24.91 -3.44 1.35
C VAL A 38 25.59 -4.80 1.39
N ALA A 39 26.24 -5.09 2.52
CA ALA A 39 26.92 -6.37 2.74
C ALA A 39 25.91 -7.50 2.92
N LYS A 40 24.84 -7.24 3.67
CA LYS A 40 23.82 -8.23 4.00
C LYS A 40 22.47 -7.60 4.32
N ILE A 41 21.40 -8.30 3.98
CA ILE A 41 20.03 -7.96 4.34
C ILE A 41 19.40 -9.13 5.09
N TYR A 42 19.00 -8.88 6.33
CA TYR A 42 18.22 -9.77 7.17
C TYR A 42 16.74 -9.48 6.98
N LEU A 43 15.95 -10.49 6.66
CA LEU A 43 14.50 -10.36 6.43
C LEU A 43 13.74 -11.07 7.55
N LEU A 44 13.02 -10.32 8.38
CA LEU A 44 12.12 -10.93 9.37
C LEU A 44 10.86 -11.47 8.68
N ILE A 45 10.69 -12.79 8.68
CA ILE A 45 9.62 -13.47 7.96
C ILE A 45 8.91 -14.46 8.88
N ARG A 46 7.60 -14.25 9.05
CA ARG A 46 6.70 -15.15 9.76
C ARG A 46 6.48 -16.45 8.99
N SER A 47 6.43 -17.58 9.68
CA SER A 47 5.85 -18.80 9.12
C SER A 47 4.35 -18.58 8.88
N LYS A 48 3.85 -18.90 7.67
CA LYS A 48 2.45 -18.66 7.32
C LYS A 48 1.96 -19.64 6.27
N LYS A 49 0.74 -20.16 6.44
CA LYS A 49 0.11 -21.13 5.52
C LYS A 49 1.00 -22.36 5.25
N GLY A 50 1.62 -22.90 6.31
CA GLY A 50 2.49 -24.08 6.22
C GLY A 50 3.83 -23.85 5.52
N LYS A 51 4.23 -22.59 5.27
CA LYS A 51 5.53 -22.24 4.68
C LYS A 51 6.38 -21.52 5.71
N ASP A 52 7.63 -21.95 5.85
CA ASP A 52 8.64 -21.36 6.73
C ASP A 52 9.25 -20.07 6.15
N ALA A 53 10.16 -19.45 6.89
CA ALA A 53 10.80 -18.18 6.52
C ALA A 53 11.57 -18.28 5.19
N ASN A 54 12.38 -19.34 5.01
CA ASN A 54 13.20 -19.54 3.80
C ASN A 54 12.34 -19.78 2.56
N THR A 55 11.34 -20.67 2.63
CA THR A 55 10.43 -20.94 1.52
C THR A 55 9.68 -19.68 1.11
N ARG A 56 9.26 -18.86 2.09
CA ARG A 56 8.57 -17.59 1.80
C ARG A 56 9.52 -16.55 1.19
N MET A 57 10.78 -16.52 1.61
CA MET A 57 11.81 -15.69 0.99
C MET A 57 12.01 -16.10 -0.47
N ASP A 58 12.18 -17.39 -0.77
CA ASP A 58 12.37 -17.85 -2.16
C ASP A 58 11.20 -17.45 -3.06
N ILE A 59 9.95 -17.62 -2.59
CA ILE A 59 8.76 -17.18 -3.33
C ILE A 59 8.77 -15.67 -3.60
N MET A 60 9.21 -14.87 -2.62
CA MET A 60 9.35 -13.43 -2.80
C MET A 60 10.41 -13.11 -3.86
N LEU A 61 11.57 -13.78 -3.79
CA LEU A 61 12.69 -13.54 -4.70
C LEU A 61 12.39 -14.02 -6.12
N ASP A 62 11.55 -15.04 -6.31
CA ASP A 62 11.13 -15.52 -7.64
C ASP A 62 10.18 -14.56 -8.38
N ASN A 63 9.74 -13.48 -7.72
CA ASN A 63 8.91 -12.46 -8.36
C ASN A 63 9.61 -11.84 -9.58
N VAL A 64 8.82 -11.45 -10.59
CA VAL A 64 9.30 -10.77 -11.80
C VAL A 64 10.04 -9.47 -11.48
N LEU A 65 9.71 -8.80 -10.37
CA LEU A 65 10.40 -7.59 -9.89
C LEU A 65 11.93 -7.78 -9.81
N PHE A 66 12.39 -8.95 -9.38
CA PHE A 66 13.82 -9.27 -9.24
C PHE A 66 14.49 -9.67 -10.56
N THR A 67 13.80 -9.62 -11.70
CA THR A 67 14.37 -10.09 -12.98
C THR A 67 15.55 -9.24 -13.43
N LYS A 68 15.48 -7.92 -13.22
CA LYS A 68 16.60 -7.02 -13.53
C LYS A 68 17.79 -7.32 -12.61
N LEU A 69 17.57 -7.35 -11.29
CA LEU A 69 18.60 -7.70 -10.32
C LEU A 69 19.25 -9.07 -10.60
N ARG A 70 18.46 -10.10 -10.93
CA ARG A 70 18.98 -11.43 -11.28
C ARG A 70 19.98 -11.40 -12.45
N LYS A 71 19.72 -10.55 -13.45
CA LYS A 71 20.60 -10.39 -14.62
C LYS A 71 21.86 -9.61 -14.27
N GLU A 72 21.72 -8.54 -13.48
CA GLU A 72 22.84 -7.64 -13.13
C GLU A 72 23.74 -8.22 -12.04
N ASN A 73 23.17 -8.98 -11.10
CA ASN A 73 23.90 -9.62 -10.01
C ASN A 73 23.31 -11.01 -9.69
N PRO A 74 23.73 -12.07 -10.39
CA PRO A 74 23.20 -13.43 -10.20
C PRO A 74 23.37 -13.98 -8.78
N ASN A 75 24.40 -13.53 -8.05
CA ASN A 75 24.74 -14.00 -6.71
C ASN A 75 24.10 -13.17 -5.59
N PHE A 76 23.16 -12.28 -5.91
CA PHE A 76 22.54 -11.38 -4.93
C PHE A 76 21.92 -12.11 -3.73
N LYS A 77 21.44 -13.35 -3.94
CA LYS A 77 20.84 -14.19 -2.87
C LYS A 77 21.79 -14.45 -1.71
N ASN A 78 23.11 -14.50 -1.95
CA ASN A 78 24.12 -14.72 -0.91
C ASN A 78 24.19 -13.59 0.12
N ARG A 79 23.64 -12.42 -0.23
CA ARG A 79 23.54 -11.25 0.65
C ARG A 79 22.23 -11.21 1.43
N ILE A 80 21.38 -12.23 1.35
CA ILE A 80 20.06 -12.23 2.00
C ILE A 80 19.99 -13.40 2.99
N ILE A 81 19.49 -13.11 4.19
CA ILE A 81 19.21 -14.14 5.21
C ILE A 81 17.76 -13.99 5.65
N ALA A 82 16.96 -15.05 5.52
CA ALA A 82 15.64 -15.11 6.13
C ALA A 82 15.79 -15.41 7.63
N VAL A 83 15.17 -14.58 8.46
CA VAL A 83 15.10 -14.77 9.91
C VAL A 83 13.66 -15.07 10.28
N ALA A 84 13.43 -16.21 10.92
CA ALA A 84 12.09 -16.57 11.39
C ALA A 84 11.73 -15.72 12.61
N GLY A 85 10.58 -15.04 12.56
CA GLY A 85 10.08 -14.26 13.69
C GLY A 85 8.81 -13.47 13.37
N ASP A 86 8.20 -12.92 14.41
CA ASP A 86 6.97 -12.12 14.40
C ASP A 86 7.10 -10.95 15.39
N CYS A 87 6.91 -9.72 14.90
CA CYS A 87 6.95 -8.51 15.73
C CYS A 87 5.96 -8.54 16.89
N THR A 88 4.85 -9.28 16.77
CA THR A 88 3.83 -9.36 17.84
C THR A 88 4.26 -10.23 19.03
N LEU A 89 5.39 -10.94 18.94
CA LEU A 89 5.89 -11.81 20.00
C LEU A 89 7.00 -11.13 20.81
N SER A 90 7.19 -11.57 22.05
CA SER A 90 8.34 -11.17 22.87
C SER A 90 9.65 -11.50 22.15
N ASP A 91 10.62 -10.60 22.23
CA ASP A 91 11.90 -10.69 21.47
C ASP A 91 11.70 -11.04 19.98
N LEU A 92 10.57 -10.63 19.40
CA LEU A 92 10.16 -10.90 18.02
C LEU A 92 10.04 -12.39 17.68
N GLY A 93 9.98 -13.28 18.68
CA GLY A 93 9.96 -14.73 18.47
C GLY A 93 11.24 -15.29 17.84
N LEU A 94 12.37 -14.59 17.99
CA LEU A 94 13.66 -14.98 17.44
C LEU A 94 14.27 -16.17 18.18
N SER A 95 15.08 -16.97 17.48
CA SER A 95 16.00 -17.90 18.13
C SER A 95 17.10 -17.13 18.87
N VAL A 96 17.70 -17.74 19.89
CA VAL A 96 18.81 -17.10 20.64
C VAL A 96 19.96 -16.71 19.70
N GLY A 97 20.32 -17.58 18.76
CA GLY A 97 21.38 -17.33 17.79
C GLY A 97 21.05 -16.18 16.82
N ASP A 98 19.85 -16.16 16.24
CA ASP A 98 19.43 -15.05 15.36
C ASP A 98 19.39 -13.72 16.11
N ARG A 99 18.90 -13.74 17.35
CA ARG A 99 18.82 -12.57 18.22
C ARG A 99 20.20 -11.97 18.48
N GLU A 100 21.15 -12.79 18.92
CA GLU A 100 22.53 -12.36 19.17
C GLU A 100 23.20 -11.85 17.90
N GLN A 101 23.01 -12.56 16.78
CA GLN A 101 23.55 -12.14 15.49
C GLN A 101 23.00 -10.77 15.09
N LEU A 102 21.68 -10.57 15.11
CA LEU A 102 21.08 -9.29 14.73
C LEU A 102 21.53 -8.12 15.62
N ILE A 103 21.70 -8.35 16.93
CA ILE A 103 22.18 -7.34 17.89
C ILE A 103 23.60 -6.86 17.56
N VAL A 104 24.47 -7.79 17.16
CA VAL A 104 25.88 -7.49 16.87
C VAL A 104 26.05 -6.94 15.45
N ASP A 105 25.27 -7.42 14.50
CA ASP A 105 25.58 -7.26 13.07
C ASP A 105 24.85 -6.10 12.40
N VAL A 106 23.64 -5.73 12.86
CA VAL A 106 22.76 -4.80 12.13
C VAL A 106 23.15 -3.33 12.36
N ASN A 107 23.15 -2.56 11.28
CA ASN A 107 23.39 -1.12 11.29
C ASN A 107 22.13 -0.30 10.98
N ILE A 108 21.24 -0.82 10.13
CA ILE A 108 20.08 -0.06 9.62
C ILE A 108 18.85 -0.94 9.72
N VAL A 109 17.76 -0.39 10.27
CA VAL A 109 16.48 -1.10 10.43
C VAL A 109 15.39 -0.39 9.65
N PHE A 110 14.67 -1.15 8.82
CA PHE A 110 13.45 -0.72 8.15
C PHE A 110 12.25 -1.47 8.71
N HIS A 111 11.34 -0.73 9.34
CA HIS A 111 10.11 -1.28 9.86
C HIS A 111 8.94 -1.10 8.90
N ALA A 112 8.70 -2.11 8.05
CA ALA A 112 7.59 -2.15 7.09
C ALA A 112 6.49 -3.16 7.48
N ALA A 113 6.60 -3.82 8.64
CA ALA A 113 5.60 -4.78 9.11
C ALA A 113 4.42 -4.03 9.74
N ALA A 114 3.32 -3.94 9.02
CA ALA A 114 2.07 -3.38 9.52
C ALA A 114 0.86 -4.13 8.94
N SER A 115 -0.27 -4.01 9.62
CA SER A 115 -1.58 -4.25 9.06
C SER A 115 -2.18 -2.95 8.54
N VAL A 116 -2.62 -2.97 7.30
CA VAL A 116 -3.18 -1.82 6.58
C VAL A 116 -4.62 -2.06 6.12
N TYR A 117 -5.28 -3.06 6.72
CA TYR A 117 -6.66 -3.40 6.41
C TYR A 117 -7.62 -2.53 7.21
N PHE A 118 -8.37 -1.65 6.53
CA PHE A 118 -9.37 -0.77 7.15
C PHE A 118 -10.47 -1.48 7.95
N HIS A 119 -10.70 -2.78 7.69
CA HIS A 119 -11.74 -3.58 8.35
C HIS A 119 -11.14 -4.63 9.29
N GLU A 120 -9.87 -4.49 9.68
CA GLU A 120 -9.29 -5.37 10.69
C GLU A 120 -9.93 -5.11 12.05
N ASN A 121 -10.08 -6.17 12.85
CA ASN A 121 -10.49 -5.99 14.23
C ASN A 121 -9.43 -5.15 14.94
N ILE A 122 -9.90 -4.11 15.60
CA ILE A 122 -9.08 -3.13 16.29
C ILE A 122 -8.06 -3.69 17.30
N LYS A 123 -8.39 -4.76 18.03
CA LYS A 123 -7.44 -5.44 18.91
C LYS A 123 -6.27 -6.00 18.11
N GLN A 124 -6.56 -6.56 16.94
CA GLN A 124 -5.54 -7.08 16.04
C GLN A 124 -4.73 -5.96 15.38
N ALA A 125 -5.36 -4.84 15.02
CA ALA A 125 -4.66 -3.64 14.53
C ALA A 125 -3.70 -3.09 15.59
N TYR A 126 -4.13 -3.01 16.85
CA TYR A 126 -3.26 -2.68 17.99
C TYR A 126 -2.11 -3.69 18.10
N ILE A 127 -2.36 -4.99 18.21
CA ILE A 127 -1.27 -5.97 18.36
C ILE A 127 -0.23 -5.86 17.22
N ASN A 128 -0.69 -5.67 15.98
CA ASN A 128 0.17 -5.60 14.80
C ASN A 128 0.98 -4.29 14.71
N ASN A 129 0.32 -3.13 14.81
CA ASN A 129 0.91 -1.82 14.50
C ASN A 129 1.42 -1.09 15.75
N VAL A 130 0.70 -1.27 16.85
CA VAL A 130 0.96 -0.95 18.26
C VAL A 130 2.18 -1.61 18.92
N GLN A 131 1.85 -2.71 19.58
CA GLN A 131 2.71 -3.61 20.32
C GLN A 131 3.84 -4.17 19.44
N GLY A 132 3.55 -4.54 18.19
CA GLY A 132 4.56 -5.04 17.25
C GLY A 132 5.73 -4.08 17.05
N THR A 133 5.43 -2.80 16.85
CA THR A 133 6.44 -1.74 16.74
C THR A 133 7.18 -1.54 18.06
N ALA A 134 6.47 -1.51 19.19
CA ALA A 134 7.08 -1.33 20.51
C ALA A 134 8.06 -2.47 20.86
N ASN A 135 7.71 -3.72 20.55
CA ASN A 135 8.58 -4.88 20.70
C ASN A 135 9.85 -4.75 19.84
N LEU A 136 9.68 -4.36 18.57
CA LEU A 136 10.81 -4.16 17.65
C LEU A 136 11.76 -3.08 18.14
N LEU A 137 11.23 -1.96 18.65
CA LEU A 137 12.06 -0.89 19.20
C LEU A 137 12.81 -1.32 20.45
N THR A 138 12.15 -2.06 21.34
CA THR A 138 12.78 -2.61 22.55
C THR A 138 13.94 -3.55 22.19
N PHE A 139 13.78 -4.33 21.13
CA PHE A 139 14.85 -5.15 20.57
C PHE A 139 15.96 -4.29 19.95
N CYS A 140 15.63 -3.33 19.09
CA CYS A 140 16.61 -2.51 18.37
C CYS A 140 17.48 -1.64 19.30
N LYS A 141 16.96 -1.22 20.47
CA LYS A 141 17.75 -0.50 21.50
C LYS A 141 18.98 -1.28 21.99
N GLN A 142 19.00 -2.59 21.79
CA GLN A 142 20.12 -3.45 22.21
C GLN A 142 21.21 -3.55 21.12
N MET A 143 20.94 -3.08 19.89
CA MET A 143 21.88 -3.18 18.76
C MET A 143 23.09 -2.28 18.97
N ARG A 144 24.29 -2.84 18.77
CA ARG A 144 25.56 -2.17 19.12
C ARG A 144 26.00 -1.09 18.13
N HIS A 145 25.57 -1.21 16.88
CA HIS A 145 26.07 -0.40 15.77
C HIS A 145 24.93 0.22 14.95
N LEU A 146 23.76 0.42 15.58
CA LEU A 146 22.59 1.00 14.94
C LEU A 146 22.87 2.46 14.56
N LYS A 147 22.82 2.74 13.26
CA LYS A 147 22.96 4.06 12.65
C LYS A 147 21.61 4.70 12.36
N SER A 148 20.63 3.89 11.98
CA SER A 148 19.32 4.40 11.56
C SER A 148 18.20 3.38 11.75
N PHE A 149 17.06 3.87 12.24
CA PHE A 149 15.81 3.14 12.30
C PHE A 149 14.74 3.95 11.58
N VAL A 150 14.12 3.37 10.55
CA VAL A 150 13.09 4.03 9.75
C VAL A 150 11.78 3.27 9.83
N HIS A 151 10.75 3.92 10.38
CA HIS A 151 9.41 3.36 10.45
C HIS A 151 8.55 3.86 9.28
N LEU A 152 7.98 2.90 8.53
CA LEU A 152 7.07 3.20 7.44
C LEU A 152 5.67 3.39 8.04
N SER A 153 5.12 4.58 7.84
CA SER A 153 3.78 4.96 8.29
C SER A 153 2.94 5.40 7.09
N THR A 154 1.69 5.80 7.31
CA THR A 154 0.80 6.31 6.25
C THR A 154 0.52 7.80 6.45
N ALA A 155 0.34 8.54 5.36
CA ALA A 155 -0.11 9.93 5.39
C ALA A 155 -1.46 10.10 6.11
N PHE A 156 -2.24 9.01 6.19
CA PHE A 156 -3.56 9.00 6.81
C PHE A 156 -3.54 8.63 8.31
N SER A 157 -2.37 8.50 8.94
CA SER A 157 -2.19 8.13 10.36
C SER A 157 -2.66 9.20 11.37
N ASN A 158 -3.05 10.37 10.88
CA ASN A 158 -3.65 11.45 11.67
C ASN A 158 -4.89 12.00 10.95
N SER A 159 -5.64 11.12 10.27
CA SER A 159 -6.74 11.49 9.39
C SER A 159 -7.89 12.30 10.02
N PRO A 160 -8.14 12.26 11.34
CA PRO A 160 -9.08 13.19 11.97
C PRO A 160 -8.67 14.67 11.85
N LEU A 161 -7.37 14.98 11.75
CA LEU A 161 -6.88 16.35 11.63
C LEU A 161 -7.09 16.92 10.23
N ASP A 162 -7.26 18.25 10.12
CA ASP A 162 -7.32 18.95 8.82
C ASP A 162 -5.94 19.26 8.26
N LYS A 163 -4.98 19.52 9.17
CA LYS A 163 -3.58 19.77 8.87
C LYS A 163 -2.72 18.70 9.54
N VAL A 164 -1.84 18.07 8.76
CA VAL A 164 -0.91 17.03 9.18
C VAL A 164 0.51 17.54 8.96
N ASP A 165 1.13 18.00 10.04
CA ASP A 165 2.48 18.50 10.11
C ASP A 165 3.47 17.35 10.41
N GLU A 166 4.75 17.61 10.17
CA GLU A 166 5.89 16.71 10.41
C GLU A 166 6.29 16.70 11.89
N VAL A 167 5.32 16.46 12.78
CA VAL A 167 5.51 16.45 14.24
C VAL A 167 4.92 15.18 14.88
N PHE A 168 5.41 14.86 16.07
CA PHE A 168 4.77 13.86 16.92
C PHE A 168 3.57 14.50 17.62
N TYR A 169 2.37 14.05 17.26
CA TYR A 169 1.16 14.54 17.89
C TYR A 169 1.00 14.01 19.32
N ASP A 170 0.55 14.89 20.21
CA ASP A 170 0.13 14.53 21.55
C ASP A 170 -1.31 14.04 21.54
N TYR A 171 -1.52 12.85 22.09
CA TYR A 171 -2.84 12.27 22.29
C TYR A 171 -3.18 12.26 23.77
N SER A 172 -4.46 12.45 24.10
CA SER A 172 -4.95 12.48 25.49
C SER A 172 -4.82 11.13 26.21
N ILE A 173 -4.53 10.05 25.48
CA ILE A 173 -4.37 8.70 25.99
C ILE A 173 -3.07 8.10 25.46
N ASN A 174 -2.29 7.42 26.31
CA ASN A 174 -1.06 6.74 25.90
C ASN A 174 -1.37 5.31 25.40
N TYR A 175 -0.40 4.70 24.70
CA TYR A 175 -0.64 3.38 24.08
C TYR A 175 -0.83 2.26 25.11
N GLN A 176 -0.24 2.34 26.31
CA GLN A 176 -0.44 1.36 27.37
C GLN A 176 -1.86 1.42 27.95
N GLN A 177 -2.42 2.62 28.09
CA GLN A 177 -3.81 2.80 28.50
C GLN A 177 -4.77 2.24 27.43
N ILE A 178 -4.46 2.48 26.14
CA ILE A 178 -5.18 1.85 25.02
C ILE A 178 -5.09 0.32 25.13
N GLU A 179 -3.91 -0.23 25.43
CA GLU A 179 -3.72 -1.66 25.63
C GLU A 179 -4.65 -2.22 26.70
N GLU A 180 -4.67 -1.59 27.87
CA GLU A 180 -5.54 -2.02 28.96
C GLU A 180 -7.01 -2.00 28.56
N MET A 181 -7.44 -0.95 27.87
CA MET A 181 -8.84 -0.79 27.46
C MET A 181 -9.21 -1.81 26.36
N ILE A 182 -8.38 -1.98 25.34
CA ILE A 182 -8.68 -2.80 24.16
C ILE A 182 -8.44 -4.29 24.43
N LEU A 183 -7.42 -4.64 25.23
CA LEU A 183 -7.14 -6.04 25.53
C LEU A 183 -8.11 -6.62 26.56
N LYS A 184 -8.61 -5.81 27.50
CA LYS A 184 -9.60 -6.21 28.52
C LYS A 184 -11.04 -6.19 27.98
N GLU A 185 -11.35 -5.31 27.03
CA GLU A 185 -12.68 -5.25 26.41
C GLU A 185 -12.88 -6.37 25.38
N THR A 186 -14.04 -7.02 25.42
CA THR A 186 -14.38 -8.13 24.51
C THR A 186 -15.51 -7.79 23.54
N SER A 187 -16.24 -6.69 23.79
CA SER A 187 -17.31 -6.21 22.92
C SER A 187 -16.76 -5.34 21.78
N PRO A 188 -16.89 -5.76 20.50
CA PRO A 188 -16.43 -4.97 19.36
C PRO A 188 -17.04 -3.56 19.31
N LYS A 189 -18.31 -3.43 19.68
CA LYS A 189 -19.03 -2.14 19.70
C LYS A 189 -18.44 -1.16 20.72
N GLU A 190 -17.98 -1.68 21.86
CA GLU A 190 -17.41 -0.84 22.91
C GLU A 190 -16.03 -0.35 22.48
N VAL A 191 -15.25 -1.21 21.81
CA VAL A 191 -13.96 -0.78 21.26
C VAL A 191 -14.12 0.24 20.14
N ASP A 192 -15.11 0.09 19.24
CA ASP A 192 -15.42 1.11 18.22
C ASP A 192 -15.73 2.48 18.85
N ARG A 193 -16.55 2.50 19.92
CA ARG A 193 -16.87 3.73 20.67
C ARG A 193 -15.64 4.36 21.33
N LEU A 194 -14.74 3.54 21.88
CA LEU A 194 -13.50 4.03 22.49
C LEU A 194 -12.60 4.69 21.42
N THR A 195 -12.52 4.09 20.24
CA THR A 195 -11.73 4.59 19.12
C THR A 195 -12.21 5.96 18.67
N GLU A 196 -13.52 6.10 18.49
CA GLU A 196 -14.16 7.35 18.09
C GLU A 196 -14.00 8.41 19.18
N ARG A 197 -14.25 8.04 20.45
CA ARG A 197 -14.15 8.96 21.59
C ARG A 197 -12.75 9.56 21.76
N TYR A 198 -11.72 8.76 21.55
CA TYR A 198 -10.33 9.16 21.78
C TYR A 198 -9.57 9.47 20.49
N ASN A 199 -10.24 9.47 19.33
CA ASN A 199 -9.61 9.60 18.01
C ASN A 199 -8.36 8.71 17.88
N ILE A 200 -8.45 7.46 18.34
CA ILE A 200 -7.32 6.55 18.36
C ILE A 200 -7.04 6.13 16.92
N ASP A 201 -5.99 6.69 16.33
CA ASP A 201 -5.34 6.10 15.18
C ASP A 201 -4.28 5.12 15.69
N PHE A 202 -4.30 3.86 15.21
CA PHE A 202 -3.41 2.79 15.69
C PHE A 202 -1.98 2.91 15.16
N HIS A 203 -1.51 4.14 14.99
CA HIS A 203 -0.13 4.44 14.72
C HIS A 203 0.52 4.80 16.04
N VAL A 204 1.47 3.98 16.49
CA VAL A 204 2.13 4.25 17.77
C VAL A 204 2.75 5.64 17.73
N LYS A 205 2.55 6.42 18.78
CA LYS A 205 3.49 7.48 19.18
C LYS A 205 4.81 6.82 19.60
N THR A 206 5.50 6.24 18.64
CA THR A 206 6.89 5.81 18.79
C THR A 206 7.71 7.01 18.36
N MET A 207 8.38 7.64 19.32
CA MET A 207 9.35 8.72 19.09
C MET A 207 10.52 8.13 18.28
N THR A 208 10.27 7.89 17.01
CA THR A 208 11.15 7.27 16.04
C THR A 208 10.95 7.93 14.70
N PRO A 209 12.00 8.01 13.87
CA PRO A 209 11.87 8.60 12.56
C PRO A 209 10.85 7.84 11.71
N GLN A 210 9.97 8.58 11.06
CA GLN A 210 8.86 8.02 10.27
C GLN A 210 8.77 8.69 8.91
N ILE A 211 8.53 7.89 7.87
CA ILE A 211 8.08 8.40 6.58
C ILE A 211 6.64 7.95 6.30
N ARG A 212 5.79 8.88 5.90
CA ARG A 212 4.35 8.69 5.68
C ARG A 212 4.02 8.85 4.20
N PHE A 213 3.41 7.84 3.57
CA PHE A 213 3.06 7.89 2.15
C PHE A 213 1.74 7.17 1.79
N PRO A 214 1.10 7.54 0.66
CA PRO A 214 -0.05 6.87 0.05
C PRO A 214 0.36 6.08 -1.22
N VAL A 215 0.80 4.83 -1.08
CA VAL A 215 1.54 4.14 -2.16
C VAL A 215 0.68 3.57 -3.28
N THR A 216 1.16 3.71 -4.52
CA THR A 216 0.61 3.10 -5.75
C THR A 216 1.67 2.26 -6.50
N SER A 217 1.40 1.79 -7.71
CA SER A 217 2.34 0.99 -8.52
C SER A 217 3.62 1.74 -8.87
N THR A 218 4.65 1.04 -9.33
CA THR A 218 5.91 1.67 -9.75
C THR A 218 5.69 2.63 -10.93
N TYR A 219 6.36 3.78 -10.92
CA TYR A 219 6.35 4.72 -12.04
C TYR A 219 7.32 4.28 -13.13
N LYS A 220 8.56 3.93 -12.77
CA LYS A 220 9.65 3.62 -13.69
C LYS A 220 10.36 2.31 -13.37
N GLU A 221 10.82 2.10 -12.15
CA GLU A 221 11.79 1.05 -11.84
C GLU A 221 11.30 0.02 -10.80
N PRO A 222 11.89 -1.19 -10.76
CA PRO A 222 12.71 -1.81 -11.82
C PRO A 222 11.88 -2.18 -13.06
N ILE A 223 10.55 -2.11 -12.96
CA ILE A 223 9.58 -2.41 -14.02
C ILE A 223 8.45 -1.39 -13.91
N GLU A 224 8.04 -0.75 -15.00
CA GLU A 224 6.93 0.22 -14.98
C GLU A 224 5.58 -0.45 -14.59
N TYR A 225 4.77 0.25 -13.80
CA TYR A 225 3.40 -0.12 -13.39
C TYR A 225 3.29 -1.45 -12.63
N TRP A 226 4.39 -1.96 -12.09
CA TRP A 226 4.39 -3.15 -11.27
C TRP A 226 3.68 -2.90 -9.94
N THR A 227 2.78 -3.81 -9.60
CA THR A 227 2.18 -3.89 -8.27
C THR A 227 1.71 -5.31 -8.00
N ASN A 228 1.89 -5.77 -6.76
CA ASN A 228 1.25 -6.97 -6.23
C ASN A 228 0.23 -6.63 -5.12
N SER A 229 -0.04 -5.33 -4.93
CA SER A 229 -0.93 -4.81 -3.91
C SER A 229 -2.29 -4.48 -4.50
N LEU A 230 -3.34 -4.94 -3.83
CA LEU A 230 -4.71 -4.48 -3.99
C LEU A 230 -5.08 -3.45 -2.90
N GLY A 231 -4.08 -2.75 -2.33
CA GLY A 231 -4.32 -1.68 -1.37
C GLY A 231 -4.92 -0.44 -2.04
N GLY A 232 -5.82 0.25 -1.33
CA GLY A 232 -6.31 1.56 -1.75
C GLY A 232 -6.92 1.58 -3.17
N PRO A 233 -6.67 2.64 -3.98
CA PRO A 233 -7.28 2.83 -5.30
C PRO A 233 -7.01 1.72 -6.31
N ALA A 234 -5.94 0.94 -6.12
CA ALA A 234 -5.63 -0.23 -6.95
C ALA A 234 -6.79 -1.24 -6.95
N SER A 235 -7.41 -1.49 -5.78
CA SER A 235 -8.55 -2.42 -5.67
C SER A 235 -9.77 -1.97 -6.47
N VAL A 236 -10.03 -0.67 -6.47
CA VAL A 236 -11.17 -0.05 -7.16
C VAL A 236 -11.01 -0.24 -8.67
N ILE A 237 -9.86 0.16 -9.22
CA ILE A 237 -9.58 0.04 -10.66
C ILE A 237 -9.50 -1.43 -11.09
N ALA A 238 -8.87 -2.30 -10.29
CA ALA A 238 -8.80 -3.73 -10.58
C ALA A 238 -10.19 -4.40 -10.61
N SER A 239 -11.09 -3.99 -9.73
CA SER A 239 -12.46 -4.53 -9.67
C SER A 239 -13.38 -3.91 -10.73
N ALA A 240 -13.24 -2.61 -10.99
CA ALA A 240 -13.96 -1.90 -12.04
C ALA A 240 -13.64 -2.48 -13.43
N SER A 241 -12.36 -2.77 -13.71
CA SER A 241 -11.93 -3.36 -14.98
C SER A 241 -12.42 -4.80 -15.21
N LEU A 242 -12.77 -5.54 -14.15
CA LEU A 242 -13.48 -6.83 -14.26
C LEU A 242 -14.98 -6.67 -14.57
N GLY A 243 -15.51 -5.44 -14.49
CA GLY A 243 -16.94 -5.17 -14.56
C GLY A 243 -17.69 -5.48 -13.26
N LEU A 244 -16.97 -5.69 -12.14
CA LEU A 244 -17.57 -5.91 -10.82
C LEU A 244 -18.07 -4.62 -10.20
N ILE A 245 -17.27 -3.55 -10.24
CA ILE A 245 -17.68 -2.24 -9.71
C ILE A 245 -18.15 -1.37 -10.87
N ARG A 246 -19.37 -0.84 -10.74
CA ARG A 246 -20.00 0.01 -11.77
C ARG A 246 -20.27 1.43 -11.29
N VAL A 247 -20.61 1.55 -10.01
CA VAL A 247 -20.71 2.82 -9.30
C VAL A 247 -19.75 2.77 -8.13
N PHE A 248 -19.06 3.88 -7.89
CA PHE A 248 -18.10 4.03 -6.81
C PHE A 248 -18.41 5.32 -6.05
N PRO A 249 -18.47 5.28 -4.71
CA PRO A 249 -18.86 6.44 -3.94
C PRO A 249 -17.64 7.35 -3.75
N CYS A 250 -17.78 8.63 -4.10
CA CYS A 250 -16.75 9.63 -3.88
C CYS A 250 -17.41 10.99 -3.69
N GLU A 251 -17.35 11.51 -2.47
CA GLU A 251 -18.12 12.68 -2.04
C GLU A 251 -17.75 13.92 -2.85
N ASN A 252 -16.46 14.20 -3.00
CA ASN A 252 -15.98 15.27 -3.87
C ASN A 252 -14.83 14.78 -4.75
N SER A 253 -15.14 14.55 -6.04
CA SER A 253 -14.15 14.08 -7.03
C SER A 253 -13.07 15.10 -7.38
N GLN A 254 -13.23 16.37 -7.00
CA GLN A 254 -12.25 17.43 -7.22
C GLN A 254 -11.19 17.50 -6.10
N ILE A 255 -11.36 16.73 -5.02
CA ILE A 255 -10.33 16.61 -3.98
C ILE A 255 -9.14 15.82 -4.52
N PHE A 256 -7.94 16.18 -4.05
CA PHE A 256 -6.71 15.52 -4.41
C PHE A 256 -6.70 14.06 -3.96
N ALA A 257 -6.40 13.18 -4.91
CA ALA A 257 -6.05 11.80 -4.67
C ALA A 257 -4.57 11.75 -4.30
N GLU A 258 -4.31 11.50 -3.02
CA GLU A 258 -2.96 11.33 -2.53
C GLU A 258 -2.35 10.03 -3.08
N LEU A 259 -1.33 10.16 -3.94
CA LEU A 259 -0.70 9.04 -4.65
C LEU A 259 0.81 9.20 -4.74
N VAL A 260 1.57 8.20 -4.31
CA VAL A 260 3.04 8.15 -4.47
C VAL A 260 3.45 6.82 -5.10
N PRO A 261 4.14 6.81 -6.26
CA PRO A 261 4.68 5.59 -6.84
C PRO A 261 5.63 4.84 -5.90
N VAL A 262 5.47 3.51 -5.79
CA VAL A 262 6.23 2.69 -4.81
C VAL A 262 7.74 2.75 -4.99
N ASP A 263 8.23 2.87 -6.23
CA ASP A 263 9.65 3.02 -6.52
C ASP A 263 10.21 4.32 -5.99
N MET A 264 9.47 5.42 -6.13
CA MET A 264 9.83 6.71 -5.54
C MET A 264 9.71 6.70 -4.02
N ALA A 265 8.67 6.08 -3.46
CA ALA A 265 8.53 5.93 -2.01
C ALA A 265 9.69 5.13 -1.41
N VAL A 266 10.14 4.07 -2.09
CA VAL A 266 11.31 3.28 -1.66
C VAL A 266 12.62 4.06 -1.83
N ALA A 267 12.78 4.84 -2.90
CA ALA A 267 13.94 5.71 -3.07
C ALA A 267 14.03 6.75 -1.93
N ALA A 268 12.92 7.42 -1.63
CA ALA A 268 12.80 8.34 -0.48
C ALA A 268 13.10 7.64 0.84
N LEU A 269 12.59 6.42 1.04
CA LEU A 269 12.82 5.63 2.25
C LEU A 269 14.30 5.28 2.46
N ILE A 270 15.02 4.93 1.38
CA ILE A 270 16.46 4.66 1.43
C ILE A 270 17.23 5.95 1.76
N ALA A 271 16.88 7.07 1.12
CA ALA A 271 17.49 8.38 1.42
C ALA A 271 17.21 8.82 2.87
N THR A 272 16.01 8.56 3.38
CA THR A 272 15.60 8.88 4.76
C THR A 272 16.52 8.23 5.79
N ALA A 273 16.96 6.98 5.57
CA ALA A 273 17.86 6.32 6.52
C ALA A 273 19.23 7.01 6.61
N TRP A 274 19.74 7.51 5.48
CA TRP A 274 20.96 8.31 5.40
C TRP A 274 20.77 9.68 6.06
N ASP A 275 19.68 10.36 5.75
CA ASP A 275 19.36 11.69 6.30
C ASP A 275 19.21 11.64 7.83
N ILE A 276 18.52 10.63 8.37
CA ILE A 276 18.43 10.40 9.82
C ILE A 276 19.82 10.29 10.46
N ASN A 277 20.75 9.55 9.85
CA ASN A 277 22.10 9.40 10.40
C ASN A 277 22.82 10.76 10.40
N ASN A 278 22.74 11.50 9.30
CA ASN A 278 23.40 12.81 9.20
C ASN A 278 22.81 13.83 10.17
N ARG A 279 21.48 13.93 10.24
CA ARG A 279 20.80 14.81 11.20
C ARG A 279 21.17 14.47 12.63
N TYR A 280 21.28 13.18 12.97
CA TYR A 280 21.71 12.75 14.29
C TYR A 280 23.15 13.14 14.62
N GLU A 281 24.05 13.10 13.64
CA GLU A 281 25.44 13.56 13.80
C GLU A 281 25.53 15.08 14.05
N ILE A 282 24.62 15.87 13.47
CA ILE A 282 24.57 17.34 13.60
C ILE A 282 23.80 17.77 14.85
N SER A 283 22.57 17.27 15.02
CA SER A 283 21.65 17.60 16.11
C SER A 283 21.19 16.30 16.76
N ARG A 284 21.71 16.02 17.96
CA ARG A 284 21.44 14.76 18.69
C ARG A 284 20.00 14.62 19.21
N ASN A 285 19.17 15.66 19.09
CA ASN A 285 17.93 15.78 19.87
C ASN A 285 16.62 15.78 19.07
N GLU A 286 16.65 16.03 17.76
CA GLU A 286 15.41 16.06 16.95
C GLU A 286 15.23 14.78 16.15
N ILE A 287 14.06 14.16 16.30
CA ILE A 287 13.68 12.94 15.58
C ILE A 287 12.79 13.37 14.41
N PRO A 288 13.25 13.25 13.15
CA PRO A 288 12.54 13.79 12.01
C PRO A 288 11.32 12.94 11.61
N ILE A 289 10.30 13.60 11.06
CA ILE A 289 9.15 12.96 10.41
C ILE A 289 9.07 13.49 8.98
N TYR A 290 8.83 12.59 8.03
CA TYR A 290 8.76 12.91 6.61
C TYR A 290 7.35 12.61 6.11
N ASN A 291 6.63 13.62 5.65
CA ASN A 291 5.39 13.42 4.91
C ASN A 291 5.70 13.42 3.42
N TYR A 292 5.69 12.24 2.79
CA TYR A 292 5.89 12.14 1.35
C TYR A 292 4.53 11.95 0.65
N ILE A 293 4.04 13.07 0.10
CA ILE A 293 2.69 13.23 -0.45
C ILE A 293 2.77 13.91 -1.81
N SER A 294 1.66 13.87 -2.55
CA SER A 294 1.59 14.40 -3.92
C SER A 294 0.96 15.80 -4.00
N SER A 295 0.01 16.12 -3.14
CA SER A 295 -0.81 17.33 -3.29
C SER A 295 -0.05 18.65 -3.23
N ASN A 296 1.06 18.71 -2.48
CA ASN A 296 1.83 19.95 -2.34
C ASN A 296 2.65 20.31 -3.59
N ASP A 297 3.09 19.30 -4.36
CA ASP A 297 4.11 19.50 -5.40
C ASP A 297 3.66 19.02 -6.79
N ASN A 298 2.74 18.05 -6.86
CA ASN A 298 2.21 17.52 -8.11
C ASN A 298 0.86 16.81 -7.87
N SER A 299 -0.19 17.60 -7.67
CA SER A 299 -1.53 17.08 -7.34
C SER A 299 -2.21 16.39 -8.51
N VAL A 300 -3.02 15.37 -8.20
CA VAL A 300 -4.01 14.78 -9.12
C VAL A 300 -5.31 14.57 -8.38
N THR A 301 -6.45 14.82 -9.02
CA THR A 301 -7.78 14.66 -8.40
C THR A 301 -8.32 13.24 -8.51
N TRP A 302 -9.30 12.88 -7.68
CA TRP A 302 -10.03 11.61 -7.82
C TRP A 302 -10.75 11.49 -9.18
N TYR A 303 -11.24 12.60 -9.72
CA TYR A 303 -11.83 12.67 -11.05
C TYR A 303 -10.82 12.28 -12.13
N GLU A 304 -9.65 12.93 -12.16
CA GLU A 304 -8.59 12.63 -13.12
C GLU A 304 -8.09 11.19 -12.99
N PHE A 305 -7.88 10.72 -11.74
CA PHE A 305 -7.49 9.35 -11.47
C PHE A 305 -8.46 8.34 -12.10
N ALA A 306 -9.76 8.53 -11.89
CA ALA A 306 -10.79 7.64 -12.40
C ALA A 306 -10.93 7.72 -13.93
N GLU A 307 -11.02 8.92 -14.51
CA GLU A 307 -11.25 9.07 -15.94
C GLU A 307 -10.05 8.60 -16.76
N LEU A 308 -8.82 8.92 -16.34
CA LEU A 308 -7.61 8.48 -17.06
C LEU A 308 -7.44 6.97 -17.09
N ASN A 309 -7.81 6.28 -16.00
CA ASN A 309 -7.83 4.82 -15.95
C ASN A 309 -8.97 4.22 -16.78
N LYS A 310 -10.17 4.79 -16.66
CA LYS A 310 -11.39 4.33 -17.35
C LYS A 310 -11.24 4.33 -18.86
N LEU A 311 -10.54 5.33 -19.43
CA LEU A 311 -10.24 5.40 -20.87
C LEU A 311 -9.50 4.16 -21.41
N GLN A 312 -8.88 3.38 -20.53
CA GLN A 312 -8.00 2.27 -20.90
C GLN A 312 -8.62 0.89 -20.69
N PHE A 313 -9.81 0.84 -20.06
CA PHE A 313 -10.51 -0.41 -19.80
C PHE A 313 -10.86 -1.18 -21.07
N LEU A 314 -11.24 -0.48 -22.15
CA LEU A 314 -11.54 -1.11 -23.45
C LEU A 314 -10.29 -1.31 -24.33
N ASN A 315 -9.20 -0.61 -24.03
CA ASN A 315 -7.91 -0.85 -24.71
C ASN A 315 -7.23 -2.12 -24.19
N TYR A 316 -7.34 -2.37 -22.88
CA TYR A 316 -6.77 -3.53 -22.18
C TYR A 316 -7.83 -4.32 -21.38
N PRO A 317 -8.91 -4.82 -21.99
CA PRO A 317 -9.97 -5.54 -21.28
C PRO A 317 -9.45 -6.87 -20.73
N LEU A 318 -10.04 -7.39 -19.66
CA LEU A 318 -9.61 -8.63 -19.02
C LEU A 318 -10.26 -9.88 -19.64
N LYS A 319 -9.49 -10.96 -19.84
CA LYS A 319 -10.00 -12.23 -20.39
C LYS A 319 -11.12 -12.82 -19.53
N ASN A 320 -11.02 -12.59 -18.21
CA ASN A 320 -11.95 -13.07 -17.20
C ASN A 320 -12.91 -11.99 -16.72
N ALA A 321 -13.07 -10.89 -17.48
CA ALA A 321 -14.09 -9.89 -17.18
C ALA A 321 -15.46 -10.57 -17.04
N MET A 322 -16.24 -10.14 -16.06
CA MET A 322 -17.59 -10.62 -15.79
C MET A 322 -18.65 -9.77 -16.49
N TRP A 323 -18.32 -8.51 -16.78
CA TRP A 323 -19.17 -7.60 -17.54
C TRP A 323 -18.31 -6.57 -18.27
N VAL A 324 -18.93 -5.76 -19.12
CA VAL A 324 -18.24 -4.61 -19.68
C VAL A 324 -17.94 -3.59 -18.57
N PRO A 325 -16.69 -3.09 -18.46
CA PRO A 325 -16.30 -2.15 -17.42
C PRO A 325 -16.91 -0.77 -17.68
N LYS A 326 -18.11 -0.54 -17.15
CA LYS A 326 -18.70 0.79 -16.98
C LYS A 326 -18.41 1.23 -15.55
N PHE A 327 -17.80 2.39 -15.37
CA PHE A 327 -17.41 2.92 -14.06
C PHE A 327 -17.86 4.37 -13.95
N ARG A 328 -18.63 4.69 -12.92
CA ARG A 328 -19.10 6.04 -12.60
C ARG A 328 -18.78 6.36 -11.15
N ILE A 329 -18.26 7.56 -10.90
CA ILE A 329 -18.12 8.12 -9.56
C ILE A 329 -19.47 8.74 -9.16
N MET A 330 -19.88 8.53 -7.90
CA MET A 330 -21.13 9.03 -7.34
C MET A 330 -20.85 9.90 -6.12
N SER A 331 -21.22 11.18 -6.18
CA SER A 331 -21.13 12.12 -5.05
C SER A 331 -22.37 12.14 -4.15
N ASN A 332 -23.52 11.69 -4.66
CA ASN A 332 -24.74 11.57 -3.87
C ASN A 332 -24.82 10.19 -3.20
N SER A 333 -24.83 10.17 -1.86
CA SER A 333 -24.85 8.92 -1.08
C SER A 333 -26.12 8.09 -1.31
N MET A 334 -27.29 8.72 -1.45
CA MET A 334 -28.56 8.02 -1.64
C MET A 334 -28.64 7.38 -3.03
N GLU A 335 -28.26 8.15 -4.05
CA GLU A 335 -28.18 7.66 -5.43
C GLU A 335 -27.17 6.51 -5.54
N TYR A 336 -25.98 6.66 -4.92
CA TYR A 336 -25.00 5.58 -4.84
C TYR A 336 -25.59 4.31 -4.25
N LYS A 337 -26.24 4.38 -3.08
CA LYS A 337 -26.83 3.21 -2.41
C LYS A 337 -27.89 2.53 -3.28
N LEU A 338 -28.75 3.32 -3.93
CA LEU A 338 -29.78 2.83 -4.84
C LEU A 338 -29.16 2.11 -6.05
N LEU A 339 -28.22 2.76 -6.74
CA LEU A 339 -27.57 2.18 -7.91
C LEU A 339 -26.69 0.99 -7.55
N PHE A 340 -26.07 0.97 -6.36
CA PHE A 340 -25.33 -0.19 -5.87
C PHE A 340 -26.27 -1.37 -5.61
N LEU A 341 -27.46 -1.13 -5.05
CA LEU A 341 -28.47 -2.17 -4.89
C LEU A 341 -28.89 -2.75 -6.25
N ILE A 342 -29.18 -1.88 -7.23
CA ILE A 342 -29.68 -2.26 -8.55
C ILE A 342 -28.61 -2.95 -9.40
N PHE A 343 -27.39 -2.41 -9.45
CA PHE A 343 -26.35 -2.86 -10.38
C PHE A 343 -25.40 -3.90 -9.78
N HIS A 344 -25.35 -4.05 -8.45
CA HIS A 344 -24.44 -4.97 -7.77
C HIS A 344 -25.20 -6.05 -7.00
N TYR A 345 -25.98 -5.68 -5.99
CA TYR A 345 -26.63 -6.65 -5.11
C TYR A 345 -27.74 -7.45 -5.80
N PHE A 346 -28.65 -6.80 -6.51
CA PHE A 346 -29.77 -7.49 -7.15
C PHE A 346 -29.29 -8.55 -8.16
N PRO A 347 -28.39 -8.26 -9.11
CA PRO A 347 -27.83 -9.28 -10.01
C PRO A 347 -27.08 -10.39 -9.27
N ALA A 348 -26.40 -10.05 -8.16
CA ALA A 348 -25.70 -11.03 -7.35
C ALA A 348 -26.64 -12.00 -6.64
N VAL A 349 -27.74 -11.51 -6.07
CA VAL A 349 -28.76 -12.33 -5.41
C VAL A 349 -29.40 -13.26 -6.43
N VAL A 350 -29.78 -12.76 -7.61
CA VAL A 350 -30.33 -13.58 -8.69
C VAL A 350 -29.35 -14.67 -9.11
N ALA A 351 -28.08 -14.30 -9.37
CA ALA A 351 -27.05 -15.26 -9.77
C ALA A 351 -26.78 -16.32 -8.68
N ASP A 352 -26.68 -15.90 -7.42
CA ASP A 352 -26.45 -16.82 -6.30
C ASP A 352 -27.68 -17.70 -6.00
N PHE A 353 -28.90 -17.22 -6.24
CA PHE A 353 -30.12 -18.02 -6.16
C PHE A 353 -30.06 -19.20 -7.14
N PHE A 354 -29.74 -18.95 -8.41
CA PHE A 354 -29.55 -20.04 -9.39
C PHE A 354 -28.40 -20.97 -9.02
N ARG A 355 -27.33 -20.47 -8.39
CA ARG A 355 -26.27 -21.34 -7.87
C ARG A 355 -26.77 -22.26 -6.74
N MET A 356 -27.56 -21.72 -5.82
CA MET A 356 -28.13 -22.49 -4.70
C MET A 356 -29.11 -23.56 -5.18
N ILE A 357 -29.94 -23.27 -6.18
CA ILE A 357 -30.79 -24.28 -6.85
C ILE A 357 -29.92 -25.42 -7.43
N ASN A 358 -28.72 -25.10 -7.91
CA ASN A 358 -27.75 -26.08 -8.40
C ASN A 358 -26.83 -26.65 -7.29
N PHE A 359 -27.25 -26.57 -6.03
CA PHE A 359 -26.51 -27.04 -4.85
C PHE A 359 -25.09 -26.46 -4.69
N LYS A 360 -24.84 -25.28 -5.26
CA LYS A 360 -23.57 -24.55 -5.12
C LYS A 360 -23.70 -23.46 -4.07
N LYS A 361 -22.62 -23.18 -3.35
CA LYS A 361 -22.57 -22.07 -2.41
C LYS A 361 -22.70 -20.71 -3.14
N PRO A 362 -23.37 -19.72 -2.51
CA PRO A 362 -23.35 -18.32 -2.94
C PRO A 362 -21.92 -17.82 -3.15
N TYR A 363 -21.71 -17.01 -4.17
CA TYR A 363 -20.40 -16.53 -4.58
C TYR A 363 -20.37 -15.00 -4.69
N LEU A 364 -21.35 -14.38 -5.36
CA LEU A 364 -21.32 -12.95 -5.66
C LEU A 364 -21.78 -12.08 -4.49
N VAL A 365 -22.79 -12.49 -3.72
CA VAL A 365 -23.29 -11.71 -2.58
C VAL A 365 -22.19 -11.50 -1.52
N PRO A 366 -21.40 -12.51 -1.11
CA PRO A 366 -20.26 -12.30 -0.22
C PRO A 366 -19.21 -11.33 -0.77
N ILE A 367 -18.94 -11.38 -2.08
CA ILE A 367 -18.01 -10.46 -2.75
C ILE A 367 -18.53 -9.03 -2.68
N TYR A 368 -19.80 -8.79 -3.00
CA TYR A 368 -20.37 -7.44 -2.96
C TYR A 368 -20.51 -6.88 -1.55
N ARG A 369 -20.72 -7.73 -0.53
CA ARG A 369 -20.62 -7.30 0.87
C ARG A 369 -19.23 -6.73 1.19
N LYS A 370 -18.16 -7.41 0.75
CA LYS A 370 -16.79 -6.93 0.94
C LYS A 370 -16.51 -5.64 0.15
N ILE A 371 -16.99 -5.55 -1.09
CA ILE A 371 -16.87 -4.34 -1.92
C ILE A 371 -17.59 -3.16 -1.25
N ASN A 372 -18.83 -3.34 -0.81
CA ASN A 372 -19.62 -2.29 -0.17
C ASN A 372 -18.92 -1.76 1.09
N ASN A 373 -18.42 -2.65 1.94
CA ASN A 373 -17.66 -2.26 3.13
C ASN A 373 -16.40 -1.46 2.77
N SER A 374 -15.66 -1.92 1.76
CA SER A 374 -14.46 -1.21 1.28
C SER A 374 -14.80 0.16 0.71
N ASN A 375 -15.83 0.24 -0.14
CA ASN A 375 -16.31 1.48 -0.76
C ASN A 375 -16.80 2.50 0.28
N ASN A 376 -17.50 2.06 1.34
CA ASN A 376 -17.93 2.97 2.40
C ASN A 376 -16.75 3.61 3.13
N ALA A 377 -15.65 2.88 3.33
CA ALA A 377 -14.43 3.45 3.93
C ALA A 377 -13.80 4.53 3.02
N PHE A 378 -13.89 4.39 1.69
CA PHE A 378 -13.41 5.41 0.75
C PHE A 378 -14.16 6.73 0.84
N TRP A 379 -15.42 6.73 1.28
CA TRP A 379 -16.21 7.95 1.38
C TRP A 379 -15.47 9.03 2.19
N PHE A 380 -14.97 8.66 3.37
CA PHE A 380 -14.15 9.52 4.22
C PHE A 380 -12.92 10.08 3.49
N PHE A 381 -12.16 9.23 2.81
CA PHE A 381 -10.96 9.64 2.03
C PHE A 381 -11.24 10.49 0.81
N THR A 382 -12.48 10.53 0.35
CA THR A 382 -12.92 11.32 -0.80
C THR A 382 -13.72 12.56 -0.41
N SER A 383 -13.92 12.78 0.90
CA SER A 383 -14.70 13.89 1.47
C SER A 383 -13.83 15.03 1.98
N LYS A 384 -12.56 14.75 2.27
CA LYS A 384 -11.66 15.65 2.98
C LYS A 384 -10.38 15.89 2.19
N ASN A 385 -9.98 17.15 2.07
CA ASN A 385 -8.68 17.52 1.56
C ASN A 385 -7.76 17.82 2.74
N TRP A 386 -6.74 17.00 2.94
CA TRP A 386 -5.76 17.19 3.99
C TRP A 386 -4.68 18.18 3.55
N LYS A 387 -4.26 19.06 4.45
CA LYS A 387 -3.08 19.90 4.25
C LYS A 387 -1.89 19.23 4.93
N PHE A 388 -0.81 18.98 4.20
CA PHE A 388 0.40 18.39 4.76
C PHE A 388 1.53 19.42 4.80
N SER A 389 2.33 19.45 5.86
CA SER A 389 3.70 19.95 5.73
C SER A 389 4.56 18.84 5.12
N ASN A 390 5.54 19.18 4.29
CA ASN A 390 6.46 18.23 3.67
C ASN A 390 7.87 18.84 3.50
N ASP A 391 8.31 19.58 4.52
CA ASP A 391 9.52 20.38 4.45
C ASP A 391 10.75 19.46 4.58
N ASN A 392 10.70 18.45 5.47
CA ASN A 392 11.83 17.54 5.70
C ASN A 392 12.16 16.71 4.45
N ILE A 393 11.15 16.25 3.69
CA ILE A 393 11.40 15.49 2.45
C ILE A 393 12.00 16.38 1.35
N LYS A 394 11.62 17.67 1.30
CA LYS A 394 12.14 18.66 0.35
C LYS A 394 13.57 19.06 0.68
N GLU A 395 13.84 19.34 1.95
CA GLU A 395 15.19 19.62 2.44
C GLU A 395 16.12 18.45 2.11
N MET A 396 15.73 17.22 2.46
CA MET A 396 16.50 16.02 2.14
C MET A 396 16.76 15.89 0.63
N TRP A 397 15.75 16.10 -0.24
CA TRP A 397 15.96 16.05 -1.70
C TRP A 397 16.97 17.09 -2.18
N ASN A 398 16.93 18.30 -1.63
CA ASN A 398 17.81 19.40 -2.04
C ASN A 398 19.27 19.20 -1.62
N GLU A 399 19.50 18.49 -0.51
CA GLU A 399 20.85 18.15 -0.03
C GLU A 399 21.53 17.03 -0.84
N LEU A 400 20.76 16.23 -1.59
CA LEU A 400 21.32 15.15 -2.38
C LEU A 400 22.17 15.66 -3.55
N SER A 401 23.28 14.96 -3.80
CA SER A 401 24.05 15.11 -5.02
C SER A 401 23.20 14.74 -6.26
N GLU A 402 23.55 15.27 -7.44
CA GLU A 402 22.86 14.90 -8.68
C GLU A 402 22.97 13.39 -8.97
N VAL A 403 24.08 12.75 -8.59
CA VAL A 403 24.25 11.30 -8.70
C VAL A 403 23.25 10.55 -7.80
N ASP A 404 23.03 11.03 -6.58
CA ASP A 404 22.04 10.45 -5.66
C ASP A 404 20.62 10.66 -6.17
N LYS A 405 20.29 11.84 -6.72
CA LYS A 405 18.97 12.12 -7.32
C LYS A 405 18.68 11.22 -8.52
N GLU A 406 19.68 10.89 -9.33
CA GLU A 406 19.55 9.94 -10.44
C GLU A 406 19.39 8.49 -9.96
N LEU A 407 20.17 8.08 -8.95
CA LEU A 407 20.15 6.71 -8.42
C LEU A 407 18.91 6.44 -7.57
N PHE A 408 18.41 7.43 -6.83
CA PHE A 408 17.27 7.33 -5.93
C PHE A 408 16.27 8.45 -6.24
N PRO A 409 15.57 8.40 -7.38
CA PRO A 409 14.67 9.48 -7.77
C PRO A 409 13.37 9.45 -6.95
N PHE A 410 13.11 10.53 -6.22
CA PHE A 410 11.86 10.72 -5.48
C PHE A 410 11.30 12.15 -5.53
N ASP A 411 11.67 12.93 -6.56
CA ASP A 411 10.97 14.18 -6.87
C ASP A 411 9.62 13.92 -7.54
N ILE A 412 8.53 14.05 -6.77
CA ILE A 412 7.16 13.80 -7.24
C ILE A 412 6.74 14.76 -8.37
N SER A 413 7.35 15.94 -8.49
CA SER A 413 7.06 16.89 -9.57
C SER A 413 7.41 16.34 -10.96
N ALA A 414 8.34 15.39 -11.02
CA ALA A 414 8.74 14.72 -12.25
C ALA A 414 7.74 13.63 -12.73
N VAL A 415 6.67 13.36 -11.98
CA VAL A 415 5.66 12.36 -12.37
C VAL A 415 4.72 12.93 -13.43
N ASN A 416 4.70 12.29 -14.59
CA ASN A 416 3.69 12.57 -15.62
C ASN A 416 2.43 11.76 -15.32
N TRP A 417 1.49 12.35 -14.58
CA TRP A 417 0.23 11.69 -14.18
C TRP A 417 -0.58 11.17 -15.37
N LEU A 418 -0.61 11.92 -16.48
CA LEU A 418 -1.31 11.52 -17.69
C LEU A 418 -0.78 10.20 -18.26
N LYS A 419 0.54 10.09 -18.44
CA LYS A 419 1.20 8.87 -18.92
C LYS A 419 1.05 7.73 -17.91
N TYR A 420 1.27 8.03 -16.63
CA TYR A 420 1.25 7.05 -15.56
C TYR A 420 -0.13 6.40 -15.41
N LEU A 421 -1.18 7.21 -15.24
CA LEU A 421 -2.53 6.72 -14.96
C LEU A 421 -3.18 6.04 -16.19
N ARG A 422 -2.81 6.44 -17.42
CA ARG A 422 -3.23 5.72 -18.63
C ARG A 422 -2.59 4.33 -18.75
N ASN A 423 -1.47 4.07 -18.09
CA ASN A 423 -0.83 2.75 -18.12
C ASN A 423 -1.00 1.96 -16.82
N TYR A 424 -1.47 2.61 -15.76
CA TYR A 424 -1.73 2.00 -14.47
C TYR A 424 -2.61 0.73 -14.55
N HIS A 425 -3.74 0.81 -15.27
CA HIS A 425 -4.61 -0.35 -15.53
C HIS A 425 -3.90 -1.52 -16.24
N LYS A 426 -3.00 -1.23 -17.18
CA LYS A 426 -2.19 -2.26 -17.87
C LYS A 426 -1.29 -2.99 -16.87
N GLY A 427 -0.72 -2.28 -15.89
CA GLY A 427 0.01 -2.86 -14.78
C GLY A 427 -0.85 -3.82 -13.95
N LEU A 428 -2.05 -3.39 -13.54
CA LEU A 428 -2.99 -4.24 -12.79
C LEU A 428 -3.38 -5.50 -13.57
N ARG A 429 -3.62 -5.38 -14.88
CA ARG A 429 -3.87 -6.51 -15.77
C ARG A 429 -2.74 -7.56 -15.69
N LEU A 430 -1.49 -7.12 -15.82
CA LEU A 430 -0.34 -8.03 -15.88
C LEU A 430 -0.02 -8.64 -14.51
N TYR A 431 0.05 -7.81 -13.47
CA TYR A 431 0.67 -8.20 -12.21
C TYR A 431 -0.31 -8.60 -11.12
N VAL A 432 -1.55 -8.08 -11.16
CA VAL A 432 -2.60 -8.42 -10.19
C VAL A 432 -3.53 -9.49 -10.75
N HIS A 433 -4.11 -9.26 -11.94
CA HIS A 433 -5.03 -10.21 -12.58
C HIS A 433 -4.32 -11.39 -13.25
N LYS A 434 -2.99 -11.34 -13.35
CA LYS A 434 -2.15 -12.35 -14.02
C LYS A 434 -2.66 -12.66 -15.44
N ASP A 435 -3.05 -11.60 -16.15
CA ASP A 435 -3.62 -11.70 -17.48
C ASP A 435 -2.61 -11.17 -18.53
N PRO A 436 -1.83 -12.05 -19.19
CA PRO A 436 -0.75 -11.65 -20.07
C PRO A 436 -1.28 -10.90 -21.32
N LEU A 437 -0.40 -10.17 -22.00
CA LEU A 437 -0.77 -9.44 -23.21
C LEU A 437 -1.18 -10.37 -24.36
N ASP A 438 -0.68 -11.61 -24.40
CA ASP A 438 -1.06 -12.60 -25.42
C ASP A 438 -2.53 -12.98 -25.37
N SER A 439 -3.21 -12.80 -24.23
CA SER A 439 -4.65 -13.05 -24.12
C SER A 439 -5.51 -11.87 -24.59
N LEU A 440 -4.89 -10.72 -24.91
CA LEU A 440 -5.59 -9.45 -25.17
C LEU A 440 -6.58 -9.55 -26.33
N HIS A 441 -6.23 -10.28 -27.39
CA HIS A 441 -7.13 -10.48 -28.53
C HIS A 441 -8.42 -11.19 -28.11
N LYS A 442 -8.32 -12.30 -27.37
CA LYS A 442 -9.48 -13.03 -26.83
C LYS A 442 -10.30 -12.15 -25.87
N ALA A 443 -9.62 -11.35 -25.04
CA ALA A 443 -10.28 -10.44 -24.13
C ALA A 443 -11.06 -9.34 -24.86
N LYS A 444 -10.54 -8.78 -25.96
CA LYS A 444 -11.24 -7.79 -26.81
C LYS A 444 -12.50 -8.35 -27.47
N ILE A 445 -12.44 -9.60 -27.97
CA ILE A 445 -13.64 -10.28 -28.50
C ILE A 445 -14.71 -10.41 -27.43
N ARG A 446 -14.33 -10.87 -26.23
CA ARG A 446 -15.25 -11.00 -25.09
C ARG A 446 -15.83 -9.64 -24.68
N ALA A 447 -15.01 -8.60 -24.59
CA ALA A 447 -15.46 -7.24 -24.27
C ALA A 447 -16.47 -6.71 -25.29
N THR A 448 -16.25 -6.97 -26.58
CA THR A 448 -17.18 -6.58 -27.65
C THR A 448 -18.54 -7.27 -27.49
N ARG A 449 -18.54 -8.58 -27.18
CA ARG A 449 -19.78 -9.33 -26.89
C ARG A 449 -20.51 -8.75 -25.69
N PHE A 450 -19.80 -8.41 -24.62
CA PHE A 450 -20.41 -7.79 -23.45
C PHE A 450 -20.94 -6.38 -23.73
N GLU A 451 -20.29 -5.59 -24.55
CA GLU A 451 -20.79 -4.27 -24.93
C GLU A 451 -22.09 -4.39 -25.74
N ILE A 452 -22.20 -5.37 -26.64
CA ILE A 452 -23.44 -5.67 -27.37
C ILE A 452 -24.53 -6.10 -26.39
N LEU A 453 -24.25 -7.08 -25.52
CA LEU A 453 -25.20 -7.56 -24.51
C LEU A 453 -25.67 -6.44 -23.58
N HIS A 454 -24.74 -5.55 -23.18
CA HIS A 454 -25.05 -4.41 -22.34
C HIS A 454 -25.99 -3.43 -23.06
N LYS A 455 -25.71 -3.08 -24.32
CA LYS A 455 -26.59 -2.22 -25.12
C LYS A 455 -27.97 -2.84 -25.27
N VAL A 456 -28.06 -4.13 -25.63
CA VAL A 456 -29.35 -4.84 -25.75
C VAL A 456 -30.13 -4.80 -24.43
N MET A 457 -29.47 -5.06 -23.31
CA MET A 457 -30.09 -4.99 -21.98
C MET A 457 -30.59 -3.57 -21.65
N VAL A 458 -29.78 -2.54 -21.90
CA VAL A 458 -30.16 -1.13 -21.69
C VAL A 458 -31.35 -0.76 -22.57
N TYR A 459 -31.33 -1.12 -23.85
CA TYR A 459 -32.47 -0.88 -24.74
C TYR A 459 -33.72 -1.62 -24.29
N ALA A 460 -33.62 -2.90 -23.89
CA ALA A 460 -34.75 -3.66 -23.39
C ALA A 460 -35.40 -3.00 -22.16
N ILE A 461 -34.59 -2.53 -21.19
CA ILE A 461 -35.09 -1.81 -20.02
C ILE A 461 -35.73 -0.46 -20.41
N TYR A 462 -35.13 0.26 -21.37
CA TYR A 462 -35.69 1.51 -21.90
C TYR A 462 -37.06 1.28 -22.58
N PHE A 463 -37.19 0.22 -23.37
CA PHE A 463 -38.44 -0.16 -24.04
C PHE A 463 -39.53 -0.63 -23.06
N ILE A 464 -39.15 -1.18 -21.90
CA ILE A 464 -40.09 -1.59 -20.84
C ILE A 464 -40.55 -0.39 -19.97
N GLY A 465 -40.08 0.84 -20.26
CA GLY A 465 -40.66 2.08 -19.74
C GLY A 465 -39.93 2.72 -18.56
N ILE A 466 -38.74 2.25 -18.19
CA ILE A 466 -37.91 2.90 -17.17
C ILE A 466 -37.03 3.97 -17.84
N LYS A 467 -37.65 5.06 -18.30
CA LYS A 467 -36.96 6.11 -19.07
C LYS A 467 -35.95 6.95 -18.28
N ASN A 468 -35.98 6.92 -16.94
CA ASN A 468 -35.24 7.86 -16.08
C ASN A 468 -34.11 7.23 -15.22
N ILE A 469 -33.69 5.98 -15.45
CA ILE A 469 -32.74 5.26 -14.54
C ILE A 469 -31.41 4.85 -15.22
N LEU A 470 -31.24 5.03 -16.53
CA LEU A 470 -30.10 4.45 -17.29
C LEU A 470 -29.00 5.43 -17.72
#